data_AF-A0A6B3CHV5-F1
#
_entry.id   AF-A0A6B3CHV5-F1
#
_cell.length_a   1.000
_cell.length_b   1.000
_cell.length_c   1.000
_cell.angle_alpha   90.00
_cell.angle_beta   90.00
_cell.angle_gamma   90.00
#
_symmetry.space_group_name_H-M   'P 1'
#
loop_
_entity.id
_entity.type
_entity.pdbx_description
1 polymer ?
#
loop_
_entity_poly.entity_id
_entity_poly.type
_entity_poly.pdbx_seq_one_letter_code
_entity_poly.pdbx_strand_id
1 'polypeptide(L)'
;MTTSQHRPLPHPAEEPMTVSRPGMEPWESAGRTAHWPDGVGTYTLAFHGNKQWSIADEADTAIVSMDAIQSGERLEQKLIWEGLRDIRRLKQRLAAIEEELMLAAREPENDRDKMSFRELGEAIGQHHTTVKERYDRLAVEGRTHPFRRWLTENTPRADLYPTT
;
A
#
# COMPACT_ATOMS: atom_id res chain seq x y z
N MET A 1 -13.52 16.13 24.90
CA MET A 1 -12.60 16.31 23.76
C MET A 1 -11.49 15.29 23.91
N THR A 2 -11.57 14.17 23.19
CA THR A 2 -10.54 13.13 23.18
C THR A 2 -9.55 13.46 22.08
N THR A 3 -8.36 13.90 22.47
CA THR A 3 -7.20 14.08 21.57
C THR A 3 -6.86 12.72 20.98
N SER A 4 -7.02 12.57 19.65
CA SER A 4 -6.58 11.38 18.92
C SER A 4 -5.04 11.35 19.00
N GLN A 5 -4.50 10.56 19.92
CA GLN A 5 -3.06 10.34 20.01
C GLN A 5 -2.65 9.40 18.88
N HIS A 6 -2.39 9.96 17.69
CA HIS A 6 -1.68 9.21 16.66
C HIS A 6 -0.28 8.90 17.20
N ARG A 7 -0.05 7.63 17.55
CA ARG A 7 1.29 7.14 17.90
C ARG A 7 2.19 7.37 16.68
N PRO A 8 3.34 8.05 16.81
CA PRO A 8 4.30 8.16 15.72
C PRO A 8 4.71 6.74 15.29
N LEU A 9 4.58 6.44 13.99
CA LEU A 9 5.15 5.22 13.45
C LEU A 9 6.68 5.35 13.48
N PRO A 10 7.42 4.27 13.83
CA PRO A 10 8.88 4.30 13.78
C PRO A 10 9.38 4.63 12.37
N HIS A 11 10.52 5.32 12.27
CA HIS A 11 11.12 5.68 10.98
C HIS A 11 11.59 4.40 10.26
N PRO A 12 11.21 4.17 8.98
CA PRO A 12 11.53 2.95 8.24
C PRO A 12 13.02 2.75 7.92
N ALA A 13 13.89 3.72 8.27
CA ALA A 13 15.31 3.71 7.94
C ALA A 13 16.19 2.94 8.95
N GLU A 14 15.66 2.58 10.13
CA GLU A 14 16.50 2.08 11.24
C GLU A 14 16.33 0.58 11.58
N GLU A 15 15.39 -0.14 10.97
CA GLU A 15 15.22 -1.57 11.24
C GLU A 15 15.90 -2.44 10.16
N PRO A 16 16.97 -3.21 10.50
CA PRO A 16 17.52 -4.19 9.59
C PRO A 16 16.49 -5.30 9.35
N MET A 17 15.87 -5.25 8.17
CA MET A 17 14.89 -6.21 7.66
C MET A 17 15.55 -7.50 7.14
N THR A 18 16.57 -7.99 7.85
CA THR A 18 17.38 -9.12 7.43
C THR A 18 16.60 -10.42 7.69
N VAL A 19 16.29 -11.16 6.62
CA VAL A 19 15.71 -12.50 6.77
C VAL A 19 16.77 -13.41 7.39
N SER A 20 16.41 -14.11 8.46
CA SER A 20 17.29 -15.11 9.07
C SER A 20 16.78 -16.51 8.77
N ARG A 21 17.60 -17.32 8.08
CA ARG A 21 17.42 -18.77 7.97
C ARG A 21 18.56 -19.45 8.73
N PRO A 22 18.27 -20.17 9.84
CA PRO A 22 19.32 -20.77 10.65
C PRO A 22 20.26 -21.67 9.83
N GLY A 23 21.56 -21.39 9.91
CA GLY A 23 22.60 -22.18 9.24
C GLY A 23 22.73 -21.94 7.73
N MET A 24 22.11 -20.89 7.20
CA MET A 24 22.17 -20.56 5.77
C MET A 24 22.34 -19.06 5.58
N GLU A 25 23.29 -18.68 4.72
CA GLU A 25 23.46 -17.30 4.27
C GLU A 25 22.86 -17.16 2.86
N PRO A 26 22.19 -16.03 2.57
CA PRO A 26 21.71 -15.76 1.22
C PRO A 26 22.90 -15.56 0.28
N TRP A 27 22.82 -16.10 -0.94
CA TRP A 27 23.87 -15.87 -1.95
C TRP A 27 23.69 -14.51 -2.65
N GLU A 28 22.49 -13.93 -2.57
CA GLU A 28 22.20 -12.57 -3.00
C GLU A 28 21.16 -11.93 -2.09
N SER A 29 21.34 -10.64 -1.78
CA SER A 29 20.34 -9.82 -1.07
C SER A 29 20.14 -8.51 -1.81
N ALA A 30 18.89 -8.23 -2.19
CA ALA A 30 18.49 -7.03 -2.91
C ALA A 30 17.34 -6.34 -2.16
N GLY A 31 17.65 -5.31 -1.38
CA GLY A 31 16.68 -4.59 -0.57
C GLY A 31 15.99 -5.50 0.47
N ARG A 32 14.70 -5.77 0.28
CA ARG A 32 13.88 -6.64 1.15
C ARG A 32 13.88 -8.11 0.72
N THR A 33 14.51 -8.43 -0.42
CA THR A 33 14.56 -9.78 -0.98
C THR A 33 15.90 -10.44 -0.64
N ALA A 34 15.85 -11.69 -0.19
CA ALA A 34 17.00 -12.57 -0.02
C ALA A 34 16.82 -13.84 -0.88
N HIS A 35 17.85 -14.21 -1.62
CA HIS A 35 17.90 -15.41 -2.45
C HIS A 35 18.81 -16.45 -1.80
N TRP A 36 18.31 -17.67 -1.65
CA TRP A 36 18.96 -18.74 -0.91
C TRP A 36 19.58 -19.80 -1.84
N PRO A 37 20.64 -20.50 -1.40
CA PRO A 37 21.32 -21.51 -2.24
C PRO A 37 20.42 -22.69 -2.67
N ASP A 38 19.31 -22.91 -1.98
CA ASP A 38 18.31 -23.93 -2.31
C ASP A 38 17.28 -23.48 -3.37
N GLY A 39 17.45 -22.28 -3.92
CA GLY A 39 16.56 -21.69 -4.93
C GLY A 39 15.34 -20.98 -4.34
N VAL A 40 15.17 -20.98 -3.01
CA VAL A 40 14.09 -20.22 -2.36
C VAL A 40 14.41 -18.73 -2.41
N GLY A 41 13.38 -17.90 -2.62
CA GLY A 41 13.43 -16.46 -2.39
C GLY A 41 12.58 -16.09 -1.17
N THR A 42 13.06 -15.20 -0.32
CA THR A 42 12.29 -14.65 0.80
C THR A 42 12.18 -13.15 0.70
N TYR A 43 11.04 -12.59 1.08
CA TYR A 43 10.80 -11.15 1.10
C TYR A 43 10.34 -10.69 2.49
N THR A 44 11.04 -9.71 3.08
CA THR A 44 10.68 -9.18 4.40
C THR A 44 9.64 -8.07 4.29
N LEU A 45 8.58 -8.15 5.09
CA LEU A 45 7.56 -7.11 5.25
C LEU A 45 7.59 -6.57 6.69
N ALA A 46 7.66 -5.23 6.83
CA ALA A 46 7.49 -4.57 8.11
C ALA A 46 6.00 -4.34 8.42
N PHE A 47 5.50 -4.97 9.48
CA PHE A 47 4.14 -4.82 9.98
C PHE A 47 4.14 -4.08 11.32
N HIS A 48 3.33 -3.03 11.41
CA HIS A 48 3.11 -2.18 12.57
C HIS A 48 1.64 -2.18 13.03
N GLY A 49 0.73 -2.88 12.33
CA GLY A 49 -0.66 -3.03 12.78
C GLY A 49 -1.56 -3.89 11.88
N ASN A 50 -2.79 -4.12 12.37
CA ASN A 50 -3.76 -5.05 11.77
C ASN A 50 -4.14 -4.72 10.32
N LYS A 51 -4.08 -3.45 9.91
CA LYS A 51 -4.39 -3.05 8.53
C LYS A 51 -3.38 -3.60 7.52
N GLN A 52 -2.10 -3.64 7.88
CA GLN A 52 -1.05 -4.17 7.01
C GLN A 52 -1.21 -5.69 6.89
N TRP A 53 -1.55 -6.39 7.99
CA TRP A 53 -1.91 -7.82 7.95
C TRP A 53 -3.05 -8.10 6.98
N SER A 54 -4.12 -7.29 6.99
CA SER A 54 -5.22 -7.45 6.03
C SER A 54 -4.78 -7.28 4.57
N ILE A 55 -3.84 -6.37 4.27
CA ILE A 55 -3.30 -6.24 2.91
C ILE A 55 -2.49 -7.50 2.54
N ALA A 56 -1.68 -8.01 3.47
CA ALA A 56 -0.87 -9.20 3.24
C ALA A 56 -1.74 -10.44 2.98
N ASP A 57 -2.77 -10.68 3.80
CA ASP A 57 -3.69 -11.81 3.62
C ASP A 57 -4.42 -11.75 2.26
N GLU A 58 -4.84 -10.55 1.84
CA GLU A 58 -5.53 -10.36 0.56
C GLU A 58 -4.58 -10.48 -0.63
N ALA A 59 -3.32 -10.06 -0.48
CA ALA A 59 -2.28 -10.24 -1.48
C ALA A 59 -1.88 -11.73 -1.60
N ASP A 60 -1.76 -12.44 -0.49
CA ASP A 60 -1.49 -13.88 -0.46
C ASP A 60 -2.60 -14.65 -1.18
N THR A 61 -3.86 -14.31 -0.90
CA THR A 61 -5.01 -14.88 -1.60
C THR A 61 -4.94 -14.64 -3.13
N ALA A 62 -4.47 -13.47 -3.56
CA ALA A 62 -4.28 -13.16 -4.98
C ALA A 62 -3.15 -13.98 -5.62
N ILE A 63 -2.05 -14.21 -4.90
CA ILE A 63 -0.93 -15.05 -5.33
C ILE A 63 -1.39 -16.52 -5.45
N VAL A 64 -2.05 -17.06 -4.42
CA VAL A 64 -2.61 -18.43 -4.46
C VAL A 64 -3.59 -18.59 -5.63
N SER A 65 -4.41 -17.56 -5.89
CA SER A 65 -5.34 -17.58 -7.04
C SER A 65 -4.58 -17.58 -8.38
N MET A 66 -3.46 -16.87 -8.50
CA MET A 66 -2.61 -16.88 -9.69
C MET A 66 -1.99 -18.25 -9.91
N ASP A 67 -1.42 -18.86 -8.87
CA ASP A 67 -0.79 -20.18 -8.95
C ASP A 67 -1.80 -21.26 -9.36
N ALA A 68 -3.02 -21.22 -8.80
CA ALA A 68 -4.09 -22.13 -9.16
C ALA A 68 -4.58 -21.95 -10.61
N ILE A 69 -4.57 -20.72 -11.15
CA ILE A 69 -4.87 -20.47 -12.56
C ILE A 69 -3.74 -21.05 -13.44
N GLN A 70 -2.48 -20.86 -13.05
CA GLN A 70 -1.32 -21.32 -13.80
C GLN A 70 -1.14 -22.84 -13.79
N SER A 71 -1.58 -23.53 -12.73
CA SER A 71 -1.54 -24.99 -12.67
C SER A 71 -2.45 -25.66 -13.71
N GLY A 72 -3.49 -24.94 -14.19
CA GLY A 72 -4.47 -25.45 -15.14
C GLY A 72 -5.49 -26.42 -14.53
N GLU A 73 -5.47 -26.61 -13.20
CA GLU A 73 -6.44 -27.43 -12.49
C GLU A 73 -7.82 -26.76 -12.40
N ARG A 74 -8.86 -27.56 -12.16
CA ARG A 74 -10.21 -27.04 -12.00
C ARG A 74 -10.32 -26.28 -10.67
N LEU A 75 -10.56 -24.98 -10.76
CA LEU A 75 -10.78 -24.12 -9.60
C LEU A 75 -12.06 -24.47 -8.85
N GLU A 76 -11.95 -24.65 -7.53
CA GLU A 76 -13.10 -24.84 -6.64
C GLU A 76 -13.90 -23.54 -6.46
N GLN A 77 -15.22 -23.67 -6.25
CA GLN A 77 -16.09 -22.51 -6.04
C GLN A 77 -15.66 -21.63 -4.86
N LYS A 78 -15.17 -22.27 -3.78
CA LYS A 78 -14.70 -21.56 -2.58
C LYS A 78 -13.50 -20.65 -2.91
N LEU A 79 -12.49 -21.20 -3.58
CA LEU A 79 -11.30 -20.46 -4.01
C LEU A 79 -11.66 -19.28 -4.93
N ILE A 80 -12.57 -19.50 -5.89
CA ILE A 80 -13.04 -18.43 -6.79
C ILE A 80 -13.71 -17.30 -5.99
N TRP A 81 -14.59 -17.65 -5.05
CA TRP A 81 -15.31 -16.64 -4.25
C TRP A 81 -14.37 -15.85 -3.35
N GLU A 82 -13.47 -16.53 -2.63
CA GLU A 82 -12.47 -15.91 -1.76
C GLU A 82 -11.52 -15.01 -2.56
N GLY A 83 -10.99 -15.52 -3.68
CA GLY A 83 -10.14 -14.75 -4.59
C GLY A 83 -10.82 -13.49 -5.10
N LEU A 84 -12.04 -13.57 -5.62
CA LEU A 84 -12.78 -12.40 -6.10
C LEU A 84 -13.05 -11.38 -4.99
N ARG A 85 -13.44 -11.85 -3.80
CA ARG A 85 -13.72 -10.99 -2.65
C ARG A 85 -12.47 -10.22 -2.22
N ASP A 86 -11.36 -10.91 -2.08
CA ASP A 86 -10.14 -10.38 -1.49
C ASP A 86 -9.33 -9.57 -2.50
N ILE A 87 -9.31 -9.94 -3.78
CA ILE A 87 -8.75 -9.08 -4.85
C ILE A 87 -9.52 -7.76 -4.94
N ARG A 88 -10.87 -7.77 -4.85
CA ARG A 88 -11.65 -6.53 -4.87
C ARG A 88 -11.30 -5.63 -3.68
N ARG A 89 -11.16 -6.23 -2.51
CA ARG A 89 -10.78 -5.55 -1.25
C ARG A 89 -9.37 -4.98 -1.32
N LEU A 90 -8.42 -5.73 -1.89
CA LEU A 90 -7.05 -5.28 -2.13
C LEU A 90 -7.02 -4.08 -3.07
N LYS A 91 -7.74 -4.16 -4.22
CA LYS A 91 -7.86 -3.03 -5.16
C LYS A 91 -8.39 -1.77 -4.49
N GLN A 92 -9.41 -1.89 -3.64
CA GLN A 92 -9.96 -0.75 -2.91
C GLN A 92 -8.95 -0.12 -1.93
N ARG A 93 -8.16 -0.95 -1.23
CA ARG A 93 -7.12 -0.46 -0.32
C ARG A 93 -5.97 0.20 -1.06
N LEU A 94 -5.50 -0.41 -2.14
CA LEU A 94 -4.45 0.16 -2.98
C LEU A 94 -4.89 1.49 -3.60
N ALA A 95 -6.14 1.59 -4.07
CA ALA A 95 -6.71 2.85 -4.54
C ALA A 95 -6.75 3.91 -3.44
N ALA A 96 -7.16 3.56 -2.22
CA ALA A 96 -7.16 4.50 -1.10
C ALA A 96 -5.75 5.00 -0.74
N ILE A 97 -4.74 4.11 -0.77
CA ILE A 97 -3.33 4.47 -0.54
C ILE A 97 -2.83 5.40 -1.65
N GLU A 98 -3.07 5.06 -2.91
CA GLU A 98 -2.68 5.88 -4.07
C GLU A 98 -3.31 7.28 -4.01
N GLU A 99 -4.60 7.38 -3.68
CA GLU A 99 -5.29 8.66 -3.53
C GLU A 99 -4.71 9.52 -2.39
N GLU A 100 -4.37 8.93 -1.25
CA GLU A 100 -3.70 9.66 -0.18
C GLU A 100 -2.31 10.16 -0.58
N LEU A 101 -1.54 9.34 -1.32
CA LEU A 101 -0.24 9.73 -1.86
C LEU A 101 -0.38 10.86 -2.88
N MET A 102 -1.39 10.80 -3.77
CA MET A 102 -1.69 11.89 -4.70
C MET A 102 -1.99 13.20 -3.97
N LEU A 103 -2.76 13.15 -2.90
CA LEU A 103 -3.07 14.34 -2.10
C LEU A 103 -1.82 14.85 -1.37
N ALA A 104 -1.02 13.96 -0.78
CA ALA A 104 0.20 14.32 -0.05
C ALA A 104 1.29 14.91 -0.98
N ALA A 105 1.36 14.43 -2.23
CA ALA A 105 2.28 14.95 -3.25
C ALA A 105 1.97 16.39 -3.67
N ARG A 106 0.76 16.86 -3.39
CA ARG A 106 0.28 18.21 -3.68
C ARG A 106 0.18 19.09 -2.43
N GLU A 107 0.66 18.59 -1.28
CA GLU A 107 0.84 19.43 -0.10
C GLU A 107 2.06 20.33 -0.27
N PRO A 108 2.00 21.58 0.20
CA PRO A 108 3.12 22.49 0.10
C PRO A 108 4.28 22.04 1.00
N GLU A 109 5.49 22.06 0.43
CA GLU A 109 6.78 21.91 1.10
C GLU A 109 7.67 23.08 0.64
N ASN A 110 8.11 23.94 1.56
CA ASN A 110 8.91 25.13 1.26
C ASN A 110 8.32 25.99 0.11
N ASP A 111 7.04 26.34 0.22
CA ASP A 111 6.27 27.16 -0.75
C ASP A 111 6.09 26.56 -2.15
N ARG A 112 6.36 25.25 -2.33
CA ARG A 112 6.10 24.52 -3.59
C ARG A 112 5.43 23.19 -3.31
N ASP A 113 4.66 22.68 -4.27
CA ASP A 113 4.16 21.31 -4.17
C ASP A 113 5.33 20.32 -4.23
N LYS A 114 5.23 19.21 -3.49
CA LYS A 114 6.24 18.14 -3.51
C LYS A 114 6.43 17.52 -4.89
N MET A 115 5.34 17.42 -5.68
CA MET A 115 5.37 16.92 -7.06
C MET A 115 4.41 17.71 -7.95
N SER A 116 4.83 17.91 -9.21
CA SER A 116 3.97 18.42 -10.27
C SER A 116 2.98 17.35 -10.77
N PHE A 117 1.87 17.78 -11.39
CA PHE A 117 0.93 16.84 -12.03
C PHE A 117 1.54 16.03 -13.17
N ARG A 118 2.63 16.52 -13.77
CA ARG A 118 3.35 15.81 -14.82
C ARG A 118 4.12 14.62 -14.23
N GLU A 119 4.84 14.83 -13.14
CA GLU A 119 5.56 13.77 -12.42
C GLU A 119 4.59 12.74 -11.84
N LEU A 120 3.44 13.19 -11.31
CA LEU A 120 2.39 12.27 -10.87
C LEU A 120 1.79 11.46 -12.02
N GLY A 121 1.58 12.08 -13.18
CA GLY A 121 1.12 11.38 -14.39
C GLY A 121 2.09 10.30 -14.85
N GLU A 122 3.39 10.57 -14.80
CA GLU A 122 4.42 9.58 -15.09
C GLU A 122 4.40 8.42 -14.09
N ALA A 123 4.33 8.71 -12.78
CA ALA A 123 4.33 7.69 -11.73
C ALA A 123 3.10 6.76 -11.78
N ILE A 124 1.92 7.30 -12.14
CA ILE A 124 0.64 6.56 -12.17
C ILE A 124 0.38 5.95 -13.57
N GLY A 125 1.14 6.34 -14.59
CA GLY A 125 0.92 5.93 -15.98
C GLY A 125 -0.34 6.56 -16.60
N GLN A 126 -0.69 7.79 -16.19
CA GLN A 126 -1.86 8.53 -16.67
C GLN A 126 -1.46 9.90 -17.22
N HIS A 127 -2.25 10.44 -18.15
CA HIS A 127 -2.01 11.80 -18.64
C HIS A 127 -2.26 12.82 -17.52
N HIS A 128 -1.40 13.83 -17.41
CA HIS A 128 -1.41 14.81 -16.32
C HIS A 128 -2.75 15.55 -16.15
N THR A 129 -3.53 15.74 -17.22
CA THR A 129 -4.88 16.34 -17.14
C THR A 129 -5.86 15.42 -16.40
N THR A 130 -5.81 14.11 -16.67
CA THR A 130 -6.63 13.10 -15.97
C THR A 130 -6.26 13.03 -14.49
N VAL A 131 -4.96 13.11 -14.18
CA VAL A 131 -4.47 13.17 -12.79
C VAL A 131 -5.00 14.43 -12.09
N LYS A 132 -4.95 15.59 -12.75
CA LYS A 132 -5.48 16.84 -12.21
C LYS A 132 -6.98 16.76 -11.94
N GLU A 133 -7.78 16.28 -12.90
CA GLU A 133 -9.24 16.11 -12.71
C GLU A 133 -9.57 15.17 -11.56
N ARG A 134 -8.82 14.07 -11.44
CA ARG A 134 -8.95 13.13 -10.32
C ARG A 134 -8.58 13.79 -9.00
N TYR A 135 -7.47 14.53 -8.96
CA TYR A 135 -7.05 15.30 -7.79
C TYR A 135 -8.10 16.33 -7.36
N ASP A 136 -8.60 17.14 -8.29
CA ASP A 136 -9.59 18.18 -8.00
C ASP A 136 -10.87 17.57 -7.40
N ARG A 137 -11.31 16.41 -7.93
CA ARG A 137 -12.43 15.64 -7.36
C ARG A 137 -12.11 15.17 -5.94
N LEU A 138 -10.95 14.56 -5.71
CA LEU A 138 -10.52 14.06 -4.40
C LEU A 138 -10.36 15.18 -3.36
N ALA A 139 -9.88 16.36 -3.78
CA ALA A 139 -9.70 17.52 -2.91
C ALA A 139 -11.04 18.07 -2.42
N VAL A 140 -12.06 18.10 -3.31
CA VAL A 140 -13.42 18.55 -2.98
C VAL A 140 -14.18 17.49 -2.17
N GLU A 141 -14.13 16.23 -2.59
CA GLU A 141 -14.87 15.11 -1.98
C GLU A 141 -14.14 14.47 -0.80
N GLY A 142 -12.99 15.01 -0.39
CA GLY A 142 -12.03 14.36 0.50
C GLY A 142 -12.54 13.91 1.88
N ARG A 143 -13.74 14.31 2.30
CA ARG A 143 -14.40 13.86 3.55
C ARG A 143 -15.41 12.72 3.33
N THR A 144 -15.89 12.54 2.10
CA THR A 144 -16.96 11.59 1.76
C THR A 144 -16.45 10.36 1.03
N HIS A 145 -15.20 10.35 0.54
CA HIS A 145 -14.67 9.18 -0.17
C HIS A 145 -14.62 7.95 0.76
N PRO A 146 -15.46 6.92 0.53
CA PRO A 146 -15.70 5.86 1.52
C PRO A 146 -14.47 5.00 1.77
N PHE A 147 -13.53 4.95 0.84
CA PHE A 147 -12.33 4.12 0.93
C PHE A 147 -11.19 4.79 1.72
N ARG A 148 -11.13 6.13 1.76
CA ARG A 148 -10.15 6.87 2.58
C ARG A 148 -10.37 6.66 4.07
N ARG A 149 -11.63 6.50 4.51
CA ARG A 149 -12.00 6.26 5.91
C ARG A 149 -11.36 5.00 6.51
N TRP A 150 -11.16 3.96 5.70
CA TRP A 150 -10.47 2.76 6.14
C TRP A 150 -9.01 3.08 6.50
N LEU A 151 -8.33 3.89 5.68
CA LEU A 151 -6.93 4.26 5.88
C LEU A 151 -6.79 5.27 7.03
N THR A 152 -7.60 6.33 7.03
CA THR A 152 -7.50 7.47 7.97
C THR A 152 -8.28 7.31 9.28
N GLU A 153 -9.04 6.22 9.44
CA GLU A 153 -9.90 5.96 10.61
C GLU A 153 -10.97 7.03 10.86
N ASN A 154 -11.44 7.66 9.79
CA ASN A 154 -12.32 8.85 9.83
C ASN A 154 -11.67 10.10 10.42
N THR A 155 -10.35 10.10 10.65
CA THR A 155 -9.61 11.29 11.05
C THR A 155 -9.65 12.30 9.91
N PRO A 156 -10.10 13.55 10.16
CA PRO A 156 -10.02 14.61 9.16
C PRO A 156 -8.59 14.81 8.69
N ARG A 157 -8.40 15.13 7.39
CA ARG A 157 -7.05 15.29 6.82
C ARG A 157 -6.20 16.33 7.56
N ALA A 158 -6.82 17.44 7.98
CA ALA A 158 -6.14 18.49 8.75
C ALA A 158 -5.60 17.99 10.11
N ASP A 159 -6.15 16.90 10.63
CA ASP A 159 -5.78 16.32 11.92
C ASP A 159 -4.79 15.15 11.77
N LEU A 160 -4.54 14.67 10.54
CA LEU A 160 -3.57 13.60 10.26
C LEU A 160 -2.12 14.09 10.34
N TYR A 161 -1.90 15.35 10.03
CA TYR A 161 -0.58 15.99 10.05
C TYR A 161 -0.61 17.07 11.13
N PRO A 162 0.04 16.88 12.29
CA PRO A 162 0.14 17.96 13.26
C PRO A 162 0.82 19.15 12.58
N THR A 163 0.16 20.31 12.58
CA THR A 163 0.75 21.57 12.14
C THR A 163 2.02 21.81 12.93
N THR A 164 3.18 21.67 12.28
CA THR A 164 4.46 22.22 12.74
C THR A 164 4.40 23.74 12.73
#